data_AF-A0A2W6ASH8-F1
#
_entry.id   AF-A0A2W6ASH8-F1
#
_cell.length_a   1.000
_cell.length_b   1.000
_cell.length_c   1.000
_cell.angle_alpha   90.00
_cell.angle_beta   90.00
_cell.angle_gamma   90.00
#
_symmetry.space_group_name_H-M   'P 1'
#
loop_
_entity.id
_entity.type
_entity.pdbx_description
1 polymer ?
#
loop_
_entity_poly.entity_id
_entity_poly.type
_entity_poly.pdbx_seq_one_letter_code
_entity_poly.pdbx_strand_id
1 'polypeptide(L)'
;MQYARQYSDFERRKARIAGISVDSTQRNAAMVEKLVLPFPLLSDPDGAVIQRYDVWDGEAKIAVPAIAVIDRSATVSYLYKGHDFADRPGDEAVFEALDSAFQAQGTPPDETRLRVTAAEARRPETERRAVDLDFLVPYYRGAYSVTVVMKGRLAALGSGYREGVRDVSRYQEMVQAYSKALQKTVEMKKDEKHECR
;
A
#
# COMPACT_ATOMS: atom_id res chain seq x y z
N MET A 1 4.07 -3.58 1.07
CA MET A 1 5.21 -4.51 1.02
C MET A 1 6.40 -3.93 0.26
N GLN A 2 6.22 -3.42 -0.97
CA GLN A 2 7.29 -2.82 -1.76
C GLN A 2 8.07 -1.72 -1.02
N TYR A 3 7.38 -0.70 -0.49
CA TYR A 3 8.03 0.38 0.28
C TYR A 3 8.74 -0.08 1.56
N ALA A 4 8.33 -1.21 2.16
CA ALA A 4 9.07 -1.76 3.30
C ALA A 4 10.48 -2.23 2.89
N ARG A 5 10.68 -2.60 1.61
CA ARG A 5 11.97 -3.04 1.06
C ARG A 5 12.80 -1.89 0.50
N GLN A 6 12.26 -0.67 0.48
CA GLN A 6 12.92 0.55 0.04
C GLN A 6 12.91 1.63 1.14
N TYR A 7 12.65 1.24 2.38
CA TYR A 7 12.39 2.19 3.46
C TYR A 7 13.57 3.14 3.71
N SER A 8 14.80 2.67 3.53
CA SER A 8 16.01 3.49 3.63
C SER A 8 16.04 4.66 2.64
N ASP A 9 15.39 4.54 1.46
CA ASP A 9 15.29 5.63 0.50
C ASP A 9 14.33 6.74 0.96
N PHE A 10 13.32 6.39 1.76
CA PHE A 10 12.44 7.36 2.41
C PHE A 10 13.16 8.02 3.60
N GLU A 11 13.91 7.23 4.39
CA GLU A 11 14.69 7.77 5.52
C GLU A 11 15.76 8.76 5.05
N ARG A 12 16.48 8.45 3.97
CA ARG A 12 17.44 9.38 3.34
C ARG A 12 16.81 10.72 2.93
N ARG A 13 15.53 10.69 2.54
CA ARG A 13 14.74 11.89 2.20
C ARG A 13 14.11 12.56 3.42
N LYS A 14 14.39 12.06 4.63
CA LYS A 14 13.79 12.51 5.89
C LYS A 14 12.26 12.43 5.86
N ALA A 15 11.73 11.47 5.09
CA ALA A 15 10.31 11.20 4.96
C ALA A 15 9.89 10.11 5.94
N ARG A 16 8.66 10.21 6.46
CA ARG A 16 8.03 9.17 7.26
C ARG A 16 6.86 8.58 6.47
N ILE A 17 6.69 7.27 6.56
CA ILE A 17 5.58 6.56 5.93
C ILE A 17 4.56 6.19 7.00
N ALA A 18 3.28 6.27 6.66
CA ALA A 18 2.19 5.59 7.36
C ALA A 18 1.20 5.07 6.32
N GLY A 19 0.77 3.83 6.44
CA GLY A 19 -0.38 3.33 5.67
C GLY A 19 -1.67 3.66 6.40
N ILE A 20 -2.77 3.86 5.68
CA ILE A 20 -4.11 4.06 6.24
C ILE A 20 -5.04 3.04 5.57
N SER A 21 -5.85 2.34 6.36
CA SER A 21 -6.90 1.46 5.85
C SER A 21 -8.11 1.47 6.78
N VAL A 22 -9.22 0.91 6.31
CA VAL A 22 -10.42 0.69 7.14
C VAL A 22 -10.28 -0.48 8.11
N ASP A 23 -9.17 -1.22 8.05
CA ASP A 23 -8.91 -2.35 8.94
C ASP A 23 -8.69 -1.87 10.38
N SER A 24 -9.08 -2.70 11.34
CA SER A 24 -8.88 -2.43 12.77
C SER A 24 -7.40 -2.30 13.15
N THR A 25 -7.13 -1.64 14.28
CA THR A 25 -5.77 -1.52 14.84
C THR A 25 -5.08 -2.87 15.05
N GLN A 26 -5.83 -3.91 15.44
CA GLN A 26 -5.29 -5.25 15.70
C GLN A 26 -4.90 -5.96 14.40
N ARG A 27 -5.73 -5.84 13.35
CA ARG A 27 -5.45 -6.38 12.02
C ARG A 27 -4.25 -5.68 11.38
N ASN A 28 -4.18 -4.37 11.54
CA ASN A 28 -3.03 -3.56 11.13
C ASN A 28 -1.75 -3.96 11.87
N ALA A 29 -1.80 -4.16 13.18
CA ALA A 29 -0.67 -4.66 13.96
C ALA A 29 -0.21 -6.06 13.49
N ALA A 30 -1.14 -6.99 13.29
CA ALA A 30 -0.85 -8.32 12.77
C ALA A 30 -0.24 -8.25 11.35
N MET A 31 -0.66 -7.30 10.52
CA MET A 31 -0.08 -7.10 9.19
C MET A 31 1.35 -6.52 9.26
N VAL A 32 1.60 -5.54 10.14
CA VAL A 32 2.93 -4.96 10.38
C VAL A 32 3.91 -6.05 10.80
N GLU A 33 3.53 -6.88 11.78
CA GLU A 33 4.36 -7.98 12.28
C GLU A 33 4.56 -9.07 11.21
N LYS A 34 3.48 -9.47 10.53
CA LYS A 34 3.53 -10.50 9.49
C LYS A 34 4.50 -10.14 8.37
N LEU A 35 4.46 -8.88 7.93
CA LEU A 35 5.18 -8.39 6.75
C LEU A 35 6.49 -7.66 7.08
N VAL A 36 6.85 -7.56 8.37
CA VAL A 36 8.04 -6.82 8.85
C VAL A 36 8.05 -5.41 8.26
N LEU A 37 6.95 -4.68 8.46
CA LEU A 37 6.81 -3.32 7.97
C LEU A 37 7.58 -2.35 8.90
N PRO A 38 8.50 -1.53 8.38
CA PRO A 38 9.25 -0.56 9.18
C PRO A 38 8.46 0.74 9.45
N PHE A 39 7.15 0.73 9.18
CA PHE A 39 6.25 1.87 9.34
C PHE A 39 4.87 1.41 9.82
N PRO A 40 4.11 2.29 10.49
CA PRO A 40 2.81 1.96 11.02
C PRO A 40 1.73 1.84 9.94
N LEU A 41 0.69 1.07 10.26
CA LEU A 41 -0.59 1.09 9.59
C LEU A 41 -1.63 1.67 10.55
N LEU A 42 -2.30 2.73 10.11
CA LEU A 42 -3.31 3.48 10.86
C LEU A 42 -4.71 2.99 10.48
N SER A 43 -5.56 2.85 11.49
CA SER A 43 -6.95 2.41 11.36
C SER A 43 -7.86 3.61 11.13
N ASP A 44 -8.65 3.58 10.07
CA ASP A 44 -9.71 4.55 9.72
C ASP A 44 -11.01 3.78 9.44
N PRO A 45 -11.61 3.13 10.45
CA PRO A 45 -12.66 2.14 10.25
C PRO A 45 -13.95 2.72 9.65
N ASP A 46 -14.17 4.03 9.82
CA ASP A 46 -15.32 4.76 9.26
C ASP A 46 -14.98 5.44 7.92
N GLY A 47 -13.72 5.35 7.47
CA GLY A 47 -13.25 6.01 6.25
C GLY A 47 -13.23 7.54 6.34
N ALA A 48 -13.26 8.12 7.54
CA ALA A 48 -13.40 9.56 7.73
C ALA A 48 -12.16 10.34 7.24
N VAL A 49 -10.96 9.76 7.35
CA VAL A 49 -9.74 10.33 6.78
C VAL A 49 -9.72 10.08 5.27
N ILE A 50 -9.98 8.83 4.86
CA ILE A 50 -9.94 8.39 3.46
C ILE A 50 -10.87 9.25 2.59
N GLN A 51 -12.08 9.54 3.07
CA GLN A 51 -13.06 10.39 2.37
C GLN A 51 -12.59 11.84 2.22
N ARG A 52 -11.87 12.40 3.21
CA ARG A 52 -11.34 13.79 3.13
C ARG A 52 -10.26 13.96 2.06
N TYR A 53 -9.56 12.88 1.72
CA TYR A 53 -8.58 12.87 0.63
C TYR A 53 -9.22 12.52 -0.72
N ASP A 54 -10.55 12.40 -0.80
CA ASP A 54 -11.29 12.01 -2.01
C ASP A 54 -10.78 10.67 -2.61
N VAL A 55 -10.41 9.71 -1.77
CA VAL A 55 -9.89 8.39 -2.20
C VAL A 55 -10.75 7.24 -1.69
N TRP A 56 -12.05 7.48 -1.52
CA TRP A 56 -13.03 6.50 -1.05
C TRP A 56 -13.72 5.77 -2.21
N ASP A 57 -13.78 4.44 -2.11
CA ASP A 57 -14.64 3.60 -2.94
C ASP A 57 -16.02 3.44 -2.25
N GLY A 58 -17.04 4.05 -2.85
CA GLY A 58 -18.40 4.05 -2.34
C GLY A 58 -19.07 2.68 -2.32
N GLU A 59 -18.69 1.77 -3.20
CA GLU A 59 -19.26 0.43 -3.35
C GLU A 59 -18.53 -0.56 -2.46
N ALA A 60 -17.20 -0.62 -2.57
CA ALA A 60 -16.38 -1.55 -1.81
C ALA A 60 -16.19 -1.13 -0.34
N LYS A 61 -16.53 0.12 0.00
CA LYS A 61 -16.37 0.72 1.35
C LYS A 61 -14.93 0.65 1.86
N ILE A 62 -13.97 0.92 0.97
CA ILE A 62 -12.53 0.91 1.25
C ILE A 62 -11.86 2.11 0.57
N ALA A 63 -10.58 2.34 0.87
CA ALA A 63 -9.78 3.25 0.07
C ALA A 63 -9.47 2.65 -1.31
N VAL A 64 -9.57 3.45 -2.38
CA VAL A 64 -8.88 3.13 -3.63
C VAL A 64 -7.36 3.22 -3.40
N PRO A 65 -6.51 2.50 -4.16
CA PRO A 65 -5.07 2.66 -4.06
C PRO A 65 -4.68 4.11 -4.27
N ALA A 66 -4.04 4.72 -3.27
CA ALA A 66 -3.67 6.12 -3.31
C ALA A 66 -2.37 6.38 -2.56
N ILE A 67 -1.69 7.47 -2.94
CA ILE A 67 -0.49 7.97 -2.27
C ILE A 67 -0.62 9.48 -2.13
N ALA A 68 -0.53 9.96 -0.90
CA ALA A 68 -0.42 11.38 -0.60
C ALA A 68 0.97 11.68 -0.06
N VAL A 69 1.60 12.75 -0.56
CA VAL A 69 2.78 13.36 0.07
C VAL A 69 2.32 14.62 0.76
N ILE A 70 2.62 14.70 2.05
CA ILE A 70 2.32 15.84 2.91
C ILE A 70 3.65 16.49 3.27
N ASP A 71 3.79 17.78 2.95
CA ASP A 71 4.99 18.54 3.28
C ASP A 71 5.02 18.98 4.76
N ARG A 72 6.09 19.68 5.15
CA ARG A 72 6.27 20.15 6.54
C ARG A 72 5.30 21.24 6.96
N SER A 73 4.66 21.91 6.00
CA SER A 73 3.58 22.87 6.25
C SER A 73 2.22 22.19 6.40
N ALA A 74 2.18 20.85 6.45
CA ALA A 74 0.95 20.06 6.49
C ALA A 74 0.07 20.23 5.24
N THR A 75 0.66 20.62 4.11
CA THR A 75 -0.02 20.75 2.83
C THR A 75 0.19 19.47 2.01
N VAL A 76 -0.87 19.03 1.31
CA VAL A 76 -0.78 17.92 0.35
C VAL A 76 -0.06 18.43 -0.90
N SER A 77 1.22 18.12 -1.04
CA SER A 77 2.04 18.55 -2.18
C SER A 77 1.94 17.60 -3.38
N TYR A 78 1.43 16.39 -3.16
CA TYR A 78 1.16 15.40 -4.19
C TYR A 78 0.06 14.46 -3.73
N LEU A 79 -0.90 14.17 -4.61
CA LEU A 79 -1.92 13.16 -4.40
C LEU A 79 -2.09 12.37 -5.68
N TYR A 80 -1.87 11.07 -5.59
CA TYR A 80 -2.19 10.11 -6.63
C TYR A 80 -3.36 9.26 -6.19
N LYS A 81 -4.37 9.18 -7.06
CA LYS A 81 -5.57 8.34 -6.90
C LYS A 81 -5.57 7.33 -8.06
N GLY A 82 -5.40 6.05 -7.74
CA GLY A 82 -5.43 4.98 -8.73
C GLY A 82 -6.84 4.78 -9.28
N HIS A 83 -6.93 4.48 -10.57
CA HIS A 83 -8.19 4.24 -11.27
C HIS A 83 -8.72 2.83 -11.04
N ASP A 84 -7.82 1.89 -10.73
CA ASP A 84 -8.14 0.50 -10.44
C ASP A 84 -7.21 -0.04 -9.33
N PHE A 85 -7.41 -1.30 -8.97
CA PHE A 85 -6.71 -1.91 -7.84
C PHE A 85 -5.20 -2.15 -8.09
N ALA A 86 -4.77 -2.20 -9.36
CA ALA A 86 -3.39 -2.37 -9.79
C ALA A 86 -2.71 -1.02 -10.10
N ASP A 87 -3.49 0.03 -10.31
CA ASP A 87 -3.02 1.36 -10.65
C ASP A 87 -2.38 2.05 -9.43
N ARG A 88 -1.06 2.16 -9.48
CA ARG A 88 -0.21 2.72 -8.43
C ARG A 88 0.89 3.52 -9.11
N PRO A 89 1.34 4.64 -8.53
CA PRO A 89 2.41 5.40 -9.14
C PRO A 89 3.73 4.62 -8.98
N GLY A 90 4.65 4.82 -9.92
CA GLY A 90 6.00 4.30 -9.81
C GLY A 90 6.78 4.97 -8.67
N ASP A 91 7.78 4.25 -8.13
CA ASP A 91 8.59 4.72 -7.00
C ASP A 91 9.30 6.06 -7.30
N GLU A 92 9.75 6.25 -8.54
CA GLU A 92 10.41 7.47 -9.00
C GLU A 92 9.53 8.71 -8.85
N ALA A 93 8.27 8.64 -9.29
CA ALA A 93 7.33 9.76 -9.17
C ALA A 93 7.07 10.14 -7.69
N VAL A 94 7.00 9.14 -6.80
CA VAL A 94 6.83 9.37 -5.36
C VAL A 94 8.08 10.00 -4.76
N PHE A 95 9.27 9.57 -5.17
CA PHE A 95 10.53 10.13 -4.70
C PHE A 95 10.74 11.57 -5.19
N GLU A 96 10.41 11.88 -6.45
CA GLU A 96 10.43 13.25 -6.96
C GLU A 96 9.47 14.17 -6.20
N ALA A 97 8.26 13.68 -5.88
CA ALA A 97 7.30 14.40 -5.08
C ALA A 97 7.83 14.68 -3.66
N LEU A 98 8.51 13.72 -3.03
CA LEU A 98 9.16 13.90 -1.73
C LEU A 98 10.32 14.90 -1.79
N ASP A 99 11.15 14.81 -2.82
CA ASP A 99 12.30 15.70 -3.02
C ASP A 99 11.81 17.15 -3.24
N SER A 100 10.70 17.33 -3.94
CA SER A 100 10.03 18.63 -4.13
C SER A 100 9.40 19.15 -2.83
N ALA A 101 8.68 18.30 -2.09
CA ALA A 101 8.04 18.63 -0.82
C ALA A 101 9.05 19.04 0.26
N PHE A 102 10.26 18.48 0.21
CA PHE A 102 11.33 18.84 1.14
C PHE A 102 11.82 20.29 0.97
N GLN A 103 11.76 20.82 -0.26
CA GLN A 103 12.17 22.20 -0.56
C GLN A 103 11.08 23.23 -0.27
N ALA A 104 9.83 22.80 -0.10
CA ALA A 104 8.71 23.68 0.20
C ALA A 104 8.87 24.34 1.58
N GLN A 105 8.74 25.67 1.63
CA GLN A 105 8.73 26.46 2.86
C GLN A 105 7.30 26.85 3.21
N GLY A 106 6.92 26.70 4.47
CA GLY A 106 5.61 27.12 4.96
C GLY A 106 5.44 26.81 6.44
N THR A 107 4.62 27.61 7.11
CA THR A 107 4.19 27.34 8.49
C THR A 107 2.92 26.49 8.45
N PRO A 108 2.80 25.43 9.25
CA PRO A 108 1.56 24.68 9.34
C PRO A 108 0.37 25.58 9.69
N PRO A 109 -0.78 25.47 9.00
CA PRO A 109 -1.98 26.20 9.37
C PRO A 109 -2.47 25.76 10.75
N ASP A 110 -2.92 26.71 11.57
CA ASP A 110 -3.33 26.49 12.97
C ASP A 110 -4.64 25.66 13.07
N GLU A 111 -5.47 25.65 12.02
CA GLU A 111 -6.89 25.30 12.15
C GLU A 111 -7.31 23.91 11.64
N THR A 112 -6.48 23.14 10.92
CA THR A 112 -6.90 21.83 10.42
C THR A 112 -6.32 20.67 11.22
N ARG A 113 -6.70 20.58 12.50
CA ARG A 113 -6.36 19.43 13.36
C ARG A 113 -7.51 18.43 13.36
N LEU A 114 -7.45 17.45 12.45
CA LEU A 114 -8.24 16.24 12.62
C LEU A 114 -7.73 15.50 13.86
N ARG A 115 -8.57 15.40 14.89
CA ARG A 115 -8.31 14.57 16.06
C ARG A 115 -9.20 13.34 15.96
N VAL A 116 -8.61 12.20 15.59
CA VAL A 116 -9.21 10.90 15.84
C VAL A 116 -8.62 10.39 17.14
N THR A 117 -9.47 10.16 18.14
CA THR A 117 -9.05 9.64 19.43
C THR A 117 -8.73 8.14 19.32
N ALA A 118 -7.88 7.64 20.21
CA ALA A 118 -7.58 6.22 20.27
C ALA A 118 -8.81 5.35 20.63
N ALA A 119 -9.89 5.95 21.14
CA ALA A 119 -11.16 5.27 21.38
C ALA A 119 -11.97 5.15 20.09
N GLU A 120 -12.06 6.20 19.29
CA GLU A 120 -12.72 6.19 17.96
C GLU A 120 -12.02 5.25 16.98
N ALA A 121 -10.69 5.13 17.06
CA ALA A 121 -9.94 4.17 16.26
C ALA A 121 -10.15 2.69 16.65
N ARG A 122 -10.71 2.42 17.84
CA ARG A 122 -10.94 1.05 18.34
C ARG A 122 -12.37 0.60 18.04
N ARG A 123 -12.53 -0.31 17.07
CA ARG A 123 -13.77 -1.08 16.91
C ARG A 123 -13.66 -2.47 17.56
N PRO A 124 -14.70 -2.94 18.27
CA PRO A 124 -14.74 -4.31 18.81
C PRO A 124 -14.80 -5.35 17.68
N GLU A 125 -14.09 -6.46 17.87
CA GLU A 125 -13.84 -7.47 16.85
C GLU A 125 -15.06 -8.36 16.54
N THR A 126 -15.33 -8.58 15.25
CA THR A 126 -16.09 -9.74 14.74
C THR A 126 -15.38 -10.43 13.56
N GLU A 127 -14.09 -10.13 13.34
CA GLU A 127 -13.40 -10.42 12.08
C GLU A 127 -12.65 -11.75 12.01
N ARG A 128 -12.55 -12.28 10.77
CA ARG A 128 -11.81 -13.51 10.43
C ARG A 128 -10.30 -13.35 10.69
N ARG A 129 -9.68 -14.42 11.18
CA ARG A 129 -8.24 -14.51 11.48
C ARG A 129 -7.37 -14.04 10.30
N ALA A 130 -6.33 -13.27 10.61
CA ALA A 130 -5.36 -12.82 9.62
C ALA A 130 -4.69 -14.01 8.90
N VAL A 131 -4.59 -13.90 7.57
CA VAL A 131 -3.93 -14.91 6.73
C VAL A 131 -2.46 -15.04 7.07
N ASP A 132 -1.95 -16.26 7.21
CA ASP A 132 -0.54 -16.55 7.51
C ASP A 132 0.39 -16.14 6.35
N LEU A 133 1.63 -15.77 6.68
CA LEU A 133 2.69 -15.48 5.71
C LEU A 133 2.94 -16.67 4.77
N ASP A 134 2.93 -17.90 5.30
CA ASP A 134 3.21 -19.12 4.53
C ASP A 134 2.15 -19.38 3.45
N PHE A 135 0.93 -18.90 3.66
CA PHE A 135 -0.14 -18.97 2.67
C PHE A 135 0.02 -17.93 1.55
N LEU A 136 0.64 -16.78 1.83
CA LEU A 136 0.75 -15.70 0.84
C LEU A 136 1.66 -16.07 -0.34
N VAL A 137 2.71 -16.86 -0.12
CA VAL A 137 3.64 -17.26 -1.20
C VAL A 137 2.94 -18.07 -2.30
N PRO A 138 2.26 -19.20 -2.00
CA PRO A 138 1.53 -19.94 -3.03
C PRO A 138 0.36 -19.14 -3.59
N TYR A 139 -0.28 -18.28 -2.80
CA TYR A 139 -1.36 -17.40 -3.28
C TYR A 139 -0.89 -16.46 -4.40
N TYR A 140 0.19 -15.71 -4.20
CA TYR A 140 0.71 -14.79 -5.23
C TYR A 140 1.30 -15.52 -6.44
N ARG A 141 1.85 -16.72 -6.25
CA ARG A 141 2.26 -17.59 -7.36
C ARG A 141 1.06 -18.03 -8.22
N GLY A 142 -0.06 -18.36 -7.57
CA GLY A 142 -1.32 -18.67 -8.24
C GLY A 142 -1.85 -17.47 -9.03
N ALA A 143 -1.92 -16.30 -8.38
CA ALA A 143 -2.34 -15.05 -9.02
C ALA A 143 -1.50 -14.74 -10.27
N TYR A 144 -0.17 -14.86 -10.18
CA TYR A 144 0.73 -14.65 -11.32
C TYR A 144 0.41 -15.62 -12.47
N SER A 145 0.27 -16.91 -12.18
CA SER A 145 -0.04 -17.93 -13.18
C SER A 145 -1.34 -17.62 -13.93
N VAL A 146 -2.37 -17.13 -13.22
CA VAL A 146 -3.64 -16.71 -13.84
C VAL A 146 -3.41 -15.53 -14.80
N THR A 147 -2.61 -14.53 -14.42
CA THR A 147 -2.32 -13.40 -15.31
C THR A 147 -1.63 -13.82 -16.61
N VAL A 148 -0.69 -14.78 -16.55
CA VAL A 148 -0.01 -15.32 -17.73
C VAL A 148 -1.02 -15.95 -18.70
N VAL A 149 -1.91 -16.80 -18.18
CA VAL A 149 -2.94 -17.47 -18.97
C VAL A 149 -3.92 -16.46 -19.58
N MET A 150 -4.41 -15.51 -18.79
CA MET A 150 -5.37 -14.50 -19.25
C MET A 150 -4.76 -13.58 -20.31
N LYS A 151 -3.54 -13.11 -20.10
CA LYS A 151 -2.80 -12.29 -21.07
C LYS A 151 -2.63 -13.00 -22.40
N GLY A 152 -2.23 -14.28 -22.37
CA GLY A 152 -2.09 -15.09 -23.58
C GLY A 152 -3.40 -15.30 -24.32
N ARG A 153 -4.50 -15.59 -23.59
CA ARG A 153 -5.83 -15.76 -24.16
C ARG A 153 -6.35 -14.47 -24.80
N LEU A 154 -6.23 -13.34 -24.12
CA LEU A 154 -6.65 -12.04 -24.66
C LEU A 154 -5.83 -11.65 -25.89
N ALA A 155 -4.51 -11.88 -25.88
CA ALA A 155 -3.67 -11.63 -27.04
C ALA A 155 -4.08 -12.49 -28.25
N ALA A 156 -4.47 -13.75 -28.02
CA ALA A 156 -4.93 -14.66 -29.07
C ALA A 156 -6.28 -14.25 -29.70
N LEU A 157 -7.11 -13.45 -29.00
CA LEU A 157 -8.36 -12.91 -29.54
C LEU A 157 -8.16 -11.75 -30.54
N GLY A 158 -6.92 -11.29 -30.73
CA GLY A 158 -6.56 -10.30 -31.74
C GLY A 158 -6.52 -8.85 -31.24
N SER A 159 -6.37 -7.91 -32.18
CA SER A 159 -6.04 -6.51 -31.89
C SER A 159 -7.12 -5.73 -31.12
N GLY A 160 -8.38 -6.18 -31.15
CA GLY A 160 -9.48 -5.58 -30.39
C GLY A 160 -9.32 -5.69 -28.87
N TYR A 161 -8.46 -6.60 -28.37
CA TYR A 161 -8.26 -6.86 -26.95
C TYR A 161 -6.95 -6.26 -26.40
N ARG A 162 -6.28 -5.38 -27.16
CA ARG A 162 -5.01 -4.76 -26.74
C ARG A 162 -5.09 -4.06 -25.39
N GLU A 163 -6.23 -3.43 -25.08
CA GLU A 163 -6.44 -2.77 -23.79
C GLU A 163 -6.50 -3.78 -22.64
N GLY A 164 -7.32 -4.82 -22.76
CA GLY A 164 -7.35 -5.90 -21.76
C GLY A 164 -5.98 -6.58 -21.56
N VAL A 165 -5.18 -6.73 -22.63
CA VAL A 165 -3.80 -7.22 -22.52
C VAL A 165 -2.93 -6.27 -21.69
N ARG A 166 -3.08 -4.95 -21.87
CA ARG A 166 -2.36 -3.95 -21.07
C ARG A 166 -2.80 -4.00 -19.61
N ASP A 167 -4.09 -4.10 -19.34
CA ASP A 167 -4.62 -4.15 -17.97
C ASP A 167 -4.14 -5.40 -17.23
N VAL A 168 -4.19 -6.57 -17.87
CA VAL A 168 -3.64 -7.80 -17.27
C VAL A 168 -2.13 -7.68 -17.09
N SER A 169 -1.41 -6.96 -17.96
CA SER A 169 0.03 -6.73 -17.81
C SER A 169 0.33 -5.85 -16.60
N ARG A 170 -0.41 -4.74 -16.39
CA ARG A 170 -0.28 -3.89 -15.19
C ARG A 170 -0.52 -4.70 -13.91
N TYR A 171 -1.56 -5.53 -13.91
CA TYR A 171 -1.84 -6.41 -12.77
C TYR A 171 -0.73 -7.46 -12.54
N GLN A 172 -0.22 -8.08 -13.62
CA GLN A 172 0.87 -9.04 -13.58
C GLN A 172 2.13 -8.44 -12.95
N GLU A 173 2.50 -7.21 -13.34
CA GLU A 173 3.65 -6.48 -12.80
C GLU A 173 3.49 -6.21 -11.31
N MET A 174 2.30 -5.76 -10.87
CA MET A 174 2.02 -5.56 -9.44
C MET A 174 2.15 -6.87 -8.65
N VAL A 175 1.57 -7.97 -9.15
CA VAL A 175 1.64 -9.29 -8.50
C VAL A 175 3.10 -9.76 -8.40
N GLN A 176 3.90 -9.54 -9.45
CA GLN A 176 5.32 -9.89 -9.45
C GLN A 176 6.11 -9.08 -8.43
N ALA A 177 5.86 -7.77 -8.33
CA ALA A 177 6.49 -6.90 -7.34
C ALA A 177 6.15 -7.34 -5.90
N TYR A 178 4.88 -7.68 -5.65
CA TYR A 178 4.44 -8.19 -4.34
C TYR A 178 5.05 -9.54 -4.01
N SER A 179 5.10 -10.46 -4.97
CA SER A 179 5.74 -11.76 -4.80
C SER A 179 7.22 -11.62 -4.42
N LYS A 180 7.97 -10.74 -5.11
CA LYS A 180 9.37 -10.45 -4.81
C LYS A 180 9.56 -9.85 -3.41
N ALA A 181 8.72 -8.89 -3.03
CA ALA A 181 8.78 -8.29 -1.69
C ALA A 181 8.44 -9.30 -0.58
N LEU A 182 7.51 -10.22 -0.86
CA LEU A 182 7.13 -11.29 0.05
C LEU A 182 8.27 -12.30 0.24
N GLN A 183 8.93 -12.73 -0.83
CA GLN A 183 10.09 -13.62 -0.76
C GLN A 183 11.20 -13.04 0.13
N LYS A 184 11.53 -11.75 -0.05
CA LYS A 184 12.48 -11.06 0.83
C LYS A 184 12.04 -11.08 2.30
N THR A 185 10.74 -10.93 2.56
CA THR A 185 10.19 -10.99 3.93
C THR A 185 10.38 -12.37 4.56
N VAL A 186 10.16 -13.43 3.78
CA VAL A 186 10.36 -14.81 4.22
C VAL A 186 11.84 -15.08 4.52
N GLU A 187 12.75 -14.56 3.70
CA GLU A 187 14.20 -14.65 3.91
C GLU A 187 14.62 -13.95 5.21
N MET A 188 14.21 -12.69 5.42
CA MET A 188 14.47 -11.96 6.66
C MET A 188 14.01 -12.71 7.92
N LYS A 189 12.79 -13.26 7.90
CA LYS A 189 12.26 -14.04 9.03
C LYS A 189 12.96 -15.38 9.26
N LYS A 190 13.63 -15.93 8.25
CA LYS A 190 14.48 -17.11 8.43
C LYS A 190 15.78 -16.70 9.10
N ASP A 191 16.39 -15.61 8.68
CA ASP A 191 17.66 -15.12 9.23
C ASP A 191 17.52 -14.76 10.71
N GLU A 192 16.46 -14.02 11.09
CA GLU A 192 16.14 -13.71 12.51
C GLU A 192 16.02 -14.97 13.38
N LYS A 193 15.43 -16.05 12.84
CA LYS A 193 15.30 -17.34 13.55
C LYS A 193 16.62 -18.09 13.69
N HIS A 194 17.58 -17.87 12.78
CA HIS A 194 18.91 -18.46 12.87
C HIS A 194 19.82 -17.66 13.82
N GLU A 195 19.68 -16.33 13.88
CA GLU A 195 20.44 -15.48 14.80
C GLU A 195 20.02 -15.62 16.28
N CYS A 196 18.76 -16.01 16.54
CA CYS A 196 18.26 -16.28 17.90
C CYS A 196 18.50 -17.72 18.41
N ARG A 197 19.20 -18.59 17.65
CA ARG A 197 19.53 -19.96 18.05
C ARG A 197 21.00 -20.12 18.39
#